data_AF-A0A392T8A4-F1
#
_entry.id   AF-A0A392T8A4-F1
#
_cell.length_a   1.000
_cell.length_b   1.000
_cell.length_c   1.000
_cell.angle_alpha   90.00
_cell.angle_beta   90.00
_cell.angle_gamma   90.00
#
_symmetry.space_group_name_H-M   'P 1'
#
loop_
_entity.id
_entity.type
_entity.pdbx_description
1 polymer ?
#
loop_
_entity_poly.entity_id
_entity_poly.type
_entity_poly.pdbx_seq_one_letter_code
_entity_poly.pdbx_strand_id
1 'polypeptide(L)'
;ENFAAQVKELRETQEALGKANKDLEELKASHVEVKKSLEEELGKLQSAIAPAEGEPEFVRGLTTRAQLVERIQQLGEGVFKAAQHSWENALA
;
A
#
# COMPACT_ATOMS: atom_id res chain seq x y z
N GLU A 1 5.32 -13.93 57.28
CA GLU A 1 5.88 -14.46 56.01
C GLU A 1 7.00 -15.45 56.32
N ASN A 2 7.13 -16.49 55.48
CA ASN A 2 7.94 -17.68 55.69
C ASN A 2 8.86 -17.84 54.46
N PHE A 3 10.16 -18.11 54.64
CA PHE A 3 11.12 -18.32 53.55
C PHE A 3 10.62 -19.30 52.48
N ALA A 4 9.85 -20.32 52.87
CA ALA A 4 9.24 -21.27 51.94
C ALA A 4 8.27 -20.62 50.94
N ALA A 5 7.54 -19.58 51.35
CA ALA A 5 6.62 -18.85 50.48
C ALA A 5 7.40 -18.00 49.45
N GLN A 6 8.46 -17.33 49.88
CA GLN A 6 9.30 -16.52 48.99
C GLN A 6 10.02 -17.38 47.93
N VAL A 7 10.54 -18.55 48.32
CA VAL A 7 11.18 -19.48 47.37
C VAL A 7 10.18 -20.01 46.34
N LYS A 8 8.94 -20.28 46.76
CA LYS A 8 7.87 -20.72 45.85
C LYS A 8 7.52 -19.61 44.85
N GLU A 9 7.33 -18.38 45.32
CA GLU A 9 7.04 -17.22 44.47
C GLU A 9 8.19 -16.93 43.49
N LEU A 10 9.45 -17.06 43.93
CA LEU A 10 10.62 -16.88 43.08
C LEU A 10 10.66 -17.92 41.95
N ARG A 11 10.29 -19.18 42.23
CA ARG A 11 10.15 -20.22 41.19
C ARG A 11 9.05 -19.88 40.19
N GLU A 12 7.87 -19.50 40.66
CA GLU A 12 6.73 -19.17 39.80
C GLU A 12 7.03 -17.96 38.89
N THR A 13 7.68 -16.92 39.42
CA THR A 13 8.12 -15.76 38.63
C THR A 13 9.19 -16.13 37.60
N GLN A 14 10.11 -17.03 37.94
CA GLN A 14 11.14 -17.51 37.00
C GLN A 14 10.53 -18.34 35.87
N GLU A 15 9.52 -19.17 36.15
CA GLU A 15 8.76 -19.92 35.14
C GLU A 15 7.97 -18.97 34.22
N ALA A 16 7.29 -17.97 34.79
CA ALA A 16 6.56 -16.96 34.03
C ALA A 16 7.49 -16.14 33.13
N LEU A 17 8.66 -15.74 33.63
CA LEU A 17 9.67 -15.03 32.86
C LEU A 17 10.25 -15.90 31.73
N GLY A 18 10.47 -17.19 31.99
CA GLY A 18 10.87 -18.16 30.97
C GLY A 18 9.84 -18.31 29.85
N LYS A 19 8.55 -18.32 30.19
CA LYS A 19 7.47 -18.35 29.20
C LYS A 19 7.40 -17.06 28.39
N ALA A 20 7.41 -15.90 29.05
CA ALA A 20 7.37 -14.60 28.39
C ALA A 20 8.54 -14.40 27.40
N ASN A 21 9.73 -14.89 27.75
CA ASN A 21 10.88 -14.84 26.84
C ASN A 21 10.67 -15.71 25.59
N LYS A 22 10.07 -16.89 25.71
CA LYS A 22 9.75 -17.74 24.55
C LYS A 22 8.73 -17.07 23.64
N ASP A 23 7.64 -16.56 24.23
CA ASP A 23 6.57 -15.88 23.49
C ASP A 23 7.13 -14.65 22.75
N LEU A 24 8.07 -13.93 23.36
CA LEU A 24 8.74 -12.77 22.77
C LEU A 24 9.65 -13.16 21.59
N GLU A 25 10.38 -14.27 21.68
CA GLU A 25 11.18 -14.77 20.55
C GLU A 25 10.31 -15.26 19.39
N GLU A 26 9.19 -15.93 19.67
CA GLU A 26 8.20 -16.31 18.65
C GLU A 26 7.56 -15.09 17.98
N LEU A 27 7.23 -14.06 18.77
CA LEU A 27 6.68 -12.80 18.25
C LEU A 27 7.70 -12.08 17.37
N LYS A 28 8.98 -12.05 17.74
CA LYS A 28 10.04 -11.48 16.89
C LYS A 28 10.17 -12.23 15.58
N ALA A 29 10.14 -13.56 15.62
CA ALA A 29 10.24 -14.39 14.41
C ALA A 29 9.07 -14.13 13.46
N SER A 30 7.85 -14.15 13.97
CA SER A 30 6.64 -13.85 13.17
C SER A 30 6.65 -12.41 12.63
N HIS A 31 7.12 -11.44 13.42
CA HIS A 31 7.26 -10.06 12.97
C HIS A 31 8.24 -9.93 11.79
N VAL A 32 9.38 -10.63 11.80
CA VAL A 32 10.34 -10.62 10.68
C VAL A 32 9.69 -11.19 9.41
N GLU A 33 8.93 -12.27 9.53
CA GLU A 33 8.22 -12.90 8.40
C GLU A 33 7.14 -11.98 7.82
N VAL A 34 6.30 -11.40 8.68
CA VAL A 34 5.26 -10.43 8.26
C VAL A 34 5.89 -9.20 7.61
N LYS A 35 6.99 -8.69 8.15
CA LYS A 35 7.69 -7.55 7.56
C LYS A 35 8.19 -7.88 6.14
N LYS A 36 8.79 -9.06 5.96
CA LYS A 36 9.26 -9.51 4.66
C LYS A 36 8.12 -9.64 3.65
N SER A 37 6.99 -10.24 4.04
CA SER A 37 5.84 -10.38 3.14
C SER A 37 5.23 -9.03 2.75
N LEU A 38 5.17 -8.08 3.70
CA LEU A 38 4.73 -6.71 3.41
C LEU A 38 5.67 -5.97 2.44
N GLU A 39 6.98 -6.12 2.59
CA GLU A 39 7.96 -5.53 1.67
C GLU A 39 7.82 -6.12 0.26
N GLU A 40 7.59 -7.43 0.14
CA GLU A 40 7.32 -8.09 -1.15
C GLU A 40 6.03 -7.59 -1.81
N GLU A 41 4.92 -7.51 -1.06
CA GLU A 41 3.64 -7.01 -1.57
C GLU A 41 3.71 -5.52 -1.96
N LEU A 42 4.45 -4.70 -1.20
CA LEU A 42 4.70 -3.31 -1.58
C LEU A 42 5.48 -3.21 -2.89
N GLY A 43 6.49 -4.05 -3.10
CA GLY A 43 7.23 -4.09 -4.36
C GLY A 43 6.37 -4.49 -5.56
N LYS A 44 5.48 -5.48 -5.38
CA LYS A 44 4.50 -5.87 -6.40
C LYS A 44 3.54 -4.72 -6.72
N LEU A 45 3.00 -4.08 -5.68
CA LEU A 45 2.08 -2.96 -5.85
C LEU A 45 2.76 -1.78 -6.56
N GLN A 46 3.98 -1.41 -6.17
CA GLN A 46 4.77 -0.38 -6.84
C GLN A 46 5.00 -0.69 -8.32
N SER A 47 5.25 -1.95 -8.65
CA SER A 47 5.40 -2.39 -10.04
C SER A 47 4.07 -2.33 -10.82
N ALA A 48 2.95 -2.66 -10.17
CA ALA A 48 1.62 -2.63 -10.78
C ALA A 48 1.07 -1.21 -11.02
N ILE A 49 1.47 -0.24 -10.18
CA ILE A 49 1.09 1.17 -10.32
C ILE A 49 2.16 2.00 -11.03
N ALA A 50 3.26 1.40 -11.44
CA ALA A 50 4.28 2.08 -12.21
C ALA A 50 3.67 2.58 -13.54
N PRO A 51 4.00 3.82 -13.96
CA PRO A 51 3.50 4.33 -15.23
C PRO A 51 3.89 3.41 -16.39
N ALA A 52 2.96 3.18 -17.31
CA ALA A 52 3.24 2.40 -18.50
C ALA A 52 4.20 3.15 -19.45
N GLU A 53 4.95 2.41 -20.26
CA GLU A 53 5.74 3.04 -21.32
C GLU A 53 4.81 3.78 -22.29
N GLY A 54 5.12 5.06 -22.56
CA GLY A 54 4.26 5.92 -23.37
C GLY A 54 3.05 6.50 -22.63
N GLU A 55 2.92 6.30 -21.31
CA GLU A 55 1.86 6.93 -20.53
C GLU A 55 1.97 8.47 -20.60
N PRO A 56 0.93 9.17 -21.09
CA PRO A 56 0.96 10.62 -21.23
C PRO A 56 1.11 11.32 -19.87
N GLU A 57 1.93 12.36 -19.79
CA GLU A 57 2.18 13.07 -18.52
C GLU A 57 0.89 13.62 -17.88
N PHE A 58 -0.10 14.00 -18.67
CA PHE A 58 -1.37 14.54 -18.16
C PHE A 58 -2.29 13.50 -17.50
N VAL A 59 -2.01 12.20 -17.64
CA VAL A 59 -2.72 11.14 -16.89
C VAL A 59 -1.96 10.71 -15.63
N ARG A 60 -0.74 11.23 -15.43
CA ARG A 60 -0.02 11.02 -14.16
C ARG A 60 -0.77 11.69 -13.02
N GLY A 61 -0.88 10.99 -11.90
CA GLY A 61 -1.55 11.49 -10.70
C GLY A 61 -3.06 11.25 -10.66
N LEU A 62 -3.65 10.64 -11.69
CA LEU A 62 -5.01 10.10 -11.59
C LEU A 62 -4.99 8.88 -10.68
N THR A 63 -5.74 8.93 -9.59
CA THR A 63 -5.79 7.86 -8.57
C THR A 63 -7.05 7.03 -8.64
N THR A 64 -8.04 7.46 -9.44
CA THR A 64 -9.34 6.77 -9.57
C THR A 64 -9.77 6.63 -11.02
N ARG A 65 -10.57 5.59 -11.30
CA ARG A 65 -11.21 5.41 -12.61
C ARG A 65 -12.12 6.59 -12.99
N ALA A 66 -12.76 7.22 -12.00
CA ALA A 66 -13.63 8.37 -12.25
C ALA A 66 -12.85 9.55 -12.84
N GLN A 67 -11.69 9.88 -12.28
CA GLN A 67 -10.81 10.94 -12.78
C GLN A 67 -10.31 10.65 -14.21
N LEU A 68 -10.00 9.38 -14.51
CA LEU A 68 -9.63 8.97 -15.87
C LEU A 68 -10.79 9.18 -16.86
N VAL A 69 -12.00 8.74 -16.51
CA VAL A 69 -13.18 8.90 -17.36
C VAL A 69 -13.49 10.38 -17.59
N GLU A 70 -13.43 11.21 -16.55
CA GLU A 70 -13.61 12.66 -16.66
C GLU A 70 -12.59 13.28 -17.63
N ARG A 71 -11.30 12.91 -17.50
CA ARG A 71 -10.25 13.42 -18.39
C ARG A 71 -10.47 13.02 -19.84
N ILE A 72 -10.91 11.79 -20.09
CA ILE A 72 -11.25 11.28 -21.43
C ILE A 72 -12.42 12.08 -22.03
N GLN A 73 -13.46 12.36 -21.24
CA GLN A 73 -14.61 13.16 -21.70
C GLN A 73 -14.19 14.57 -22.10
N GLN A 74 -13.39 15.26 -21.28
CA GLN A 74 -12.87 16.59 -21.59
C GLN A 74 -12.04 16.62 -22.88
N LEU A 75 -11.19 15.60 -23.08
CA LEU A 75 -10.40 15.47 -24.31
C LEU A 75 -11.29 15.24 -25.54
N GLY A 76 -12.29 14.37 -25.42
CA GLY A 76 -13.26 14.09 -26.49
C GLY A 76 -14.03 15.34 -26.90
N GLU A 77 -14.50 16.13 -25.93
CA GLU A 77 -15.20 17.40 -26.19
C GLU A 77 -14.29 18.41 -26.90
N GLY A 78 -13.03 18.53 -26.47
CA GLY A 78 -12.05 19.41 -27.10
C GLY A 78 -11.77 19.04 -28.57
N VAL A 79 -11.58 17.75 -28.86
CA VAL A 79 -11.38 17.25 -30.23
C VAL A 79 -12.60 17.52 -31.10
N PHE A 80 -13.80 17.27 -30.58
CA PHE A 80 -15.05 17.51 -31.31
C PHE A 80 -15.21 18.98 -31.69
N LYS A 81 -15.01 19.91 -30.74
CA LYS A 81 -15.10 21.36 -31.01
C LYS A 81 -14.05 21.81 -32.03
N ALA A 82 -12.81 21.33 -31.92
CA ALA A 82 -11.77 21.67 -32.87
C ALA A 82 -12.10 21.19 -34.29
N ALA A 83 -12.65 19.97 -34.43
CA ALA A 83 -13.09 19.44 -35.71
C ALA A 83 -14.24 20.26 -36.32
N GLN A 84 -15.23 20.63 -35.49
CA GLN A 84 -16.34 21.48 -35.92
C GLN A 84 -15.83 22.83 -36.46
N HIS A 85 -14.97 23.51 -35.70
CA HIS A 85 -14.39 24.78 -36.14
C HIS A 85 -13.54 24.65 -37.41
N SER A 86 -12.78 23.56 -37.54
CA SER A 86 -12.01 23.30 -38.76
C SER A 86 -12.91 23.14 -39.99
N TRP A 87 -14.07 22.50 -39.83
CA TRP A 87 -15.03 22.32 -40.91
C TRP A 87 -15.73 23.64 -41.28
N GLU A 88 -16.19 24.40 -40.29
CA GLU A 88 -16.77 25.74 -40.49
C GLU A 88 -15.79 26.67 -41.22
N ASN A 89 -14.51 26.66 -40.84
CA ASN A 89 -13.46 27.46 -41.49
C ASN A 89 -13.14 27.01 -42.91
N ALA A 90 -13.25 25.72 -43.22
CA ALA A 90 -12.99 25.20 -44.58
C ALA A 90 -14.12 25.53 -45.58
N LEU A 91 -15.31 25.86 -45.07
CA LEU A 91 -16.49 26.21 -45.87
C LEU A 91 -16.66 27.73 -46.08
N ALA A 92 -15.90 28.54 -45.35
CA ALA A 92 -15.89 30.01 -45.47
C ALA A 92 -15.00 30.47 -46.63
#